data_AF-A0A3P9JCC4-F1
#
_entry.id   AF-A0A3P9JCC4-F1
#
_cell.length_a   1.000
_cell.length_b   1.000
_cell.length_c   1.000
_cell.angle_alpha   90.00
_cell.angle_beta   90.00
_cell.angle_gamma   90.00
#
_symmetry.space_group_name_H-M   'P 1'
#
loop_
_entity.id
_entity.type
_entity.pdbx_description
1 polymer ?
#
loop_
_entity_poly.entity_id
_entity_poly.type
_entity_poly.pdbx_seq_one_letter_code
_entity_poly.pdbx_strand_id
1 'polypeptide(L)'
;MEVPAHRAAVLLLLLLALITVHSQEEEEEEVAHDEELQEEQQVIETWTQNVKACTCDCESADATSRIPTAASPLLITPSPPQGHPWSCMPECPYHRALGFESGSVTSDQISCSNMDQYTGWYSSWIPNKARLNNQGFGCAWLSKFNDLHQWIQVDLKEVSVVSGILMQGRCDADEWITKYSIQYRSVETLNWVYYKDQTGNNRVFYGNSDRSSTVQNLLRPPIIARYIRLLPLGWHTRIAMRMELLMCTNKCS
;
A
#
# COMPACT_ATOMS: atom_id res chain seq x y z
N MET A 1 45.15 -57.23 8.12
CA MET A 1 44.64 -55.92 7.65
C MET A 1 43.42 -55.61 8.50
N GLU A 2 43.61 -55.04 9.68
CA GLU A 2 42.50 -54.67 10.58
C GLU A 2 42.75 -53.23 11.03
N VAL A 3 42.11 -52.29 10.35
CA VAL A 3 41.95 -50.91 10.84
C VAL A 3 40.58 -50.89 11.53
N PRO A 4 40.53 -50.36 12.77
CA PRO A 4 39.88 -51.01 13.88
C PRO A 4 38.41 -50.58 13.97
N ALA A 5 37.54 -51.50 14.39
CA ALA A 5 36.14 -51.23 14.73
C ALA A 5 35.98 -50.00 15.66
N HIS A 6 37.01 -49.69 16.44
CA HIS A 6 37.07 -48.51 17.30
C HIS A 6 37.07 -47.17 16.55
N ARG A 7 37.76 -47.07 15.40
CA ARG A 7 37.77 -45.83 14.59
C ARG A 7 36.43 -45.61 13.90
N ALA A 8 35.79 -46.68 13.44
CA ALA A 8 34.44 -46.62 12.88
C ALA A 8 33.41 -46.23 13.94
N ALA A 9 33.51 -46.77 15.15
CA ALA A 9 32.63 -46.41 16.27
C ALA A 9 32.79 -44.93 16.68
N VAL A 10 34.03 -44.42 16.74
CA VAL A 10 34.28 -43.00 17.05
C VAL A 10 33.74 -42.08 15.94
N LEU A 11 33.90 -42.42 14.67
CA LEU A 11 33.31 -41.67 13.55
C LEU A 11 31.78 -41.67 13.58
N LEU A 12 31.16 -42.80 13.91
CA LEU A 12 29.71 -42.89 14.02
C LEU A 12 29.19 -42.04 15.18
N LEU A 13 29.88 -42.04 16.34
CA LEU A 13 29.53 -41.22 17.48
C LEU A 13 29.69 -39.72 17.18
N LEU A 14 30.75 -39.32 16.46
CA LEU A 14 30.95 -37.93 16.03
C LEU A 14 29.88 -37.49 15.02
N LEU A 15 29.48 -38.36 14.08
CA LEU A 15 28.40 -38.06 13.15
C LEU A 15 27.05 -37.92 13.87
N LEU A 16 26.74 -38.80 14.81
CA LEU A 16 25.53 -38.69 15.63
C LEU A 16 25.54 -37.40 16.50
N ALA A 17 26.69 -37.02 17.04
CA ALA A 17 26.86 -35.77 17.78
C ALA A 17 26.66 -34.54 16.87
N LEU A 18 27.16 -34.57 15.63
CA LEU A 18 26.96 -33.48 14.67
C LEU A 18 25.49 -33.35 14.23
N ILE A 19 24.81 -34.48 13.98
CA ILE A 19 23.40 -34.49 13.60
C ILE A 19 22.53 -33.95 14.74
N THR A 20 22.84 -34.32 15.99
CA THR A 20 22.10 -33.84 17.17
C THR A 20 22.32 -32.35 17.42
N VAL A 21 23.54 -31.83 17.24
CA VAL A 21 23.81 -30.38 17.34
C VAL A 21 23.08 -29.60 16.25
N HIS A 22 23.08 -30.09 15.01
CA HIS A 22 22.42 -29.42 13.91
C HIS A 22 20.89 -29.42 14.06
N SER A 23 20.32 -30.54 14.52
CA SER A 23 18.90 -30.64 14.85
C SER A 23 18.51 -29.69 15.99
N GLN A 24 19.41 -29.43 16.94
CA GLN A 24 19.18 -28.52 18.05
C GLN A 24 19.26 -27.05 17.60
N GLU A 25 20.18 -26.70 16.70
CA GLU A 25 20.24 -25.36 16.08
C GLU A 25 18.99 -25.07 15.24
N GLU A 26 18.50 -26.04 14.47
CA GLU A 26 17.25 -25.89 13.69
C GLU A 26 16.02 -25.67 14.59
N GLU A 27 15.92 -26.41 15.71
CA GLU A 27 14.86 -26.20 16.70
C GLU A 27 14.97 -24.83 17.40
N GLU A 28 16.19 -24.35 17.69
CA GLU A 28 16.40 -23.02 18.29
C GLU A 28 16.05 -21.87 17.32
N GLU A 29 16.34 -22.01 16.02
CA GLU A 29 15.91 -21.04 14.99
C GLU A 29 14.39 -21.03 14.80
N GLU A 30 13.73 -22.20 14.83
CA GLU A 30 12.27 -22.29 14.71
C GLU A 30 11.57 -21.66 15.93
N VAL A 31 12.09 -21.89 17.14
CA VAL A 31 11.58 -21.26 18.37
C VAL A 31 11.78 -19.73 18.34
N ALA A 32 12.94 -19.24 17.89
CA ALA A 32 13.19 -17.81 17.77
C ALA A 32 12.26 -17.14 16.75
N HIS A 33 11.97 -17.82 15.63
CA HIS A 33 11.02 -17.33 14.62
C HIS A 33 9.59 -17.29 15.13
N ASP A 34 9.17 -18.30 15.89
CA ASP A 34 7.84 -18.36 16.51
C ASP A 34 7.68 -17.31 17.63
N GLU A 35 8.73 -17.02 18.41
CA GLU A 35 8.73 -15.93 19.39
C GLU A 35 8.60 -14.56 18.72
N GLU A 36 9.31 -14.33 17.60
CA GLU A 36 9.22 -13.08 16.83
C GLU A 36 7.82 -12.88 16.21
N LEU A 37 7.22 -13.96 15.69
CA LEU A 37 5.82 -13.96 15.21
C LEU A 37 4.82 -13.70 16.36
N GLN A 38 5.05 -14.25 17.55
CA GLN A 38 4.21 -13.99 18.71
C GLN A 38 4.34 -12.55 19.21
N GLU A 39 5.55 -11.97 19.21
CA GLU A 39 5.75 -10.55 19.51
C GLU A 39 5.08 -9.64 18.47
N GLU A 40 5.20 -9.94 17.17
CA GLU A 40 4.48 -9.22 16.12
C GLU A 40 2.97 -9.32 16.31
N GLN A 41 2.46 -10.50 16.65
CA GLN A 41 1.04 -10.72 16.88
C GLN A 41 0.56 -10.01 18.16
N GLN A 42 1.35 -9.97 19.23
CA GLN A 42 1.07 -9.17 20.42
C GLN A 42 1.10 -7.68 20.13
N VAL A 43 2.03 -7.18 19.31
CA VAL A 43 2.07 -5.78 18.91
C VAL A 43 0.83 -5.44 18.07
N ILE A 44 0.46 -6.28 17.11
CA ILE A 44 -0.77 -6.11 16.31
C ILE A 44 -2.01 -6.19 17.20
N GLU A 45 -2.08 -7.11 18.16
CA GLU A 45 -3.19 -7.22 19.12
C GLU A 45 -3.24 -6.01 20.05
N THR A 46 -2.11 -5.50 20.52
CA THR A 46 -2.05 -4.31 21.38
C THR A 46 -2.50 -3.06 20.60
N TRP A 47 -2.09 -2.93 19.33
CA TRP A 47 -2.55 -1.86 18.45
C TRP A 47 -4.03 -2.02 18.06
N THR A 48 -4.51 -3.23 17.79
CA THR A 48 -5.92 -3.48 17.44
C THR A 48 -6.84 -3.41 18.65
N GLN A 49 -6.35 -3.69 19.85
CA GLN A 49 -7.06 -3.51 21.12
C GLN A 49 -7.16 -2.03 21.50
N ASN A 50 -6.14 -1.23 21.19
CA ASN A 50 -6.22 0.23 21.23
C ASN A 50 -7.16 0.83 20.15
N VAL A 51 -7.60 0.01 19.20
CA VAL A 51 -8.57 0.35 18.13
C VAL A 51 -9.95 -0.29 18.38
N LYS A 52 -10.12 -1.12 19.41
CA LYS A 52 -11.43 -1.67 19.80
C LYS A 52 -12.25 -0.67 20.61
N ALA A 53 -12.91 0.24 19.88
CA ALA A 53 -14.33 0.57 20.10
C ALA A 53 -14.81 1.51 18.98
N CYS A 54 -15.06 0.96 17.79
CA CYS A 54 -16.06 1.51 16.89
C CYS A 54 -16.99 0.37 16.51
N THR A 55 -17.82 -0.03 17.46
CA THR A 55 -19.04 -0.80 17.21
C THR A 55 -20.00 0.14 16.49
N CYS A 56 -20.35 -0.18 15.25
CA CYS A 56 -21.37 0.54 14.49
C CYS A 56 -22.75 0.20 15.07
N ASP A 57 -23.32 1.07 15.90
CA ASP A 57 -24.77 1.14 16.09
C ASP A 57 -25.34 2.07 15.03
N CYS A 58 -25.89 1.47 13.98
CA CYS A 58 -26.70 2.18 12.99
C CYS A 58 -28.13 2.31 13.54
N GLU A 59 -28.40 3.37 14.30
CA GLU A 59 -29.78 3.81 14.50
C GLU A 59 -30.11 4.93 13.50
N SER A 60 -31.01 4.55 12.60
CA SER A 60 -31.62 5.35 11.54
C SER A 60 -32.16 6.67 12.10
N ALA A 61 -31.56 7.79 11.73
CA ALA A 61 -32.20 9.09 11.94
C ALA A 61 -33.30 9.28 10.88
N ASP A 62 -34.49 8.79 11.22
CA ASP A 62 -35.72 9.01 10.48
C ASP A 62 -36.04 10.51 10.49
N ALA A 63 -36.09 11.12 9.31
CA ALA A 63 -36.40 12.53 9.15
C ALA A 63 -37.89 12.76 9.40
N THR A 64 -38.28 13.14 10.62
CA THR A 64 -39.62 13.67 10.89
C THR A 64 -39.62 15.17 11.14
N SER A 65 -40.17 15.88 10.15
CA SER A 65 -40.76 17.21 10.23
C SER A 65 -41.49 17.47 11.55
N ARG A 66 -41.20 18.60 12.22
CA ARG A 66 -42.18 19.41 12.99
C ARG A 66 -41.66 20.84 13.26
N ILE A 67 -42.62 21.76 13.26
CA ILE A 67 -42.62 23.23 13.14
C ILE A 67 -42.19 23.95 14.46
N PRO A 68 -41.70 25.21 14.42
CA PRO A 68 -41.14 25.90 15.59
C PRO A 68 -42.20 26.58 16.48
N THR A 69 -41.94 26.68 17.79
CA THR A 69 -42.61 27.65 18.67
C THR A 69 -41.62 28.23 19.68
N ALA A 70 -41.75 29.54 19.90
CA ALA A 70 -40.85 30.43 20.61
C ALA A 70 -40.90 30.33 22.15
N ALA A 71 -39.78 30.65 22.83
CA ALA A 71 -39.64 31.83 23.71
C ALA A 71 -38.47 31.75 24.71
N SER A 72 -37.72 32.86 24.76
CA SER A 72 -37.00 33.44 25.92
C SER A 72 -35.59 32.97 26.34
N PRO A 73 -34.79 33.90 26.91
CA PRO A 73 -33.35 33.95 26.69
C PRO A 73 -32.54 33.68 27.97
N LEU A 74 -31.53 32.82 27.90
CA LEU A 74 -30.47 32.77 28.91
C LEU A 74 -29.11 32.56 28.26
N LEU A 75 -28.17 33.41 28.69
CA LEU A 75 -26.76 33.43 28.33
C LEU A 75 -26.13 32.05 28.53
N ILE A 76 -25.64 31.45 27.44
CA ILE A 76 -24.70 30.32 27.51
C ILE A 76 -23.47 30.75 26.73
N THR A 77 -22.42 31.04 27.49
CA THR A 77 -21.03 31.16 27.03
C THR A 77 -20.66 29.94 26.17
N PRO A 78 -20.08 30.12 24.97
CA PRO A 78 -19.58 28.99 24.20
C PRO A 78 -18.32 28.44 24.88
N SER A 79 -18.44 27.27 25.51
CA SER A 79 -17.30 26.46 25.90
C SER A 79 -16.49 26.06 24.67
N PRO A 80 -15.14 26.10 24.71
CA PRO A 80 -14.31 25.69 23.58
C PRO A 80 -14.47 24.18 23.35
N PRO A 81 -14.63 23.71 22.10
CA PRO A 81 -14.64 22.26 21.84
C PRO A 81 -13.22 21.72 22.06
N GLN A 82 -13.01 21.03 23.18
CA GLN A 82 -11.80 20.26 23.46
C GLN A 82 -12.00 18.79 23.07
N GLY A 83 -11.05 18.24 22.30
CA GLY A 83 -10.76 16.79 22.15
C GLY A 83 -11.79 15.99 21.34
N HIS A 84 -11.45 15.13 20.38
CA HIS A 84 -10.20 14.50 19.97
C HIS A 84 -10.18 14.30 18.44
N PRO A 85 -8.99 14.35 17.81
CA PRO A 85 -8.83 14.06 16.39
C PRO A 85 -9.02 12.55 16.14
N TRP A 86 -9.40 12.18 14.91
CA TRP A 86 -9.56 10.79 14.45
C TRP A 86 -10.87 10.09 14.84
N SER A 87 -12.02 10.70 14.51
CA SER A 87 -13.22 9.90 14.23
C SER A 87 -12.92 8.99 13.04
N CYS A 88 -13.05 7.68 13.21
CA CYS A 88 -12.94 6.71 12.12
C CYS A 88 -13.79 7.17 10.94
N MET A 89 -13.16 7.51 9.82
CA MET A 89 -13.84 7.77 8.56
C MET A 89 -13.92 6.45 7.80
N PRO A 90 -15.09 5.78 7.76
CA PRO A 90 -15.27 4.61 6.91
C PRO A 90 -15.18 4.97 5.43
N GLU A 91 -15.55 6.20 5.07
CA GLU A 91 -15.50 6.73 3.71
C GLU A 91 -15.06 8.21 3.70
N CYS A 92 -14.19 8.57 2.75
CA CYS A 92 -13.69 9.92 2.60
C CYS A 92 -14.75 10.80 1.93
N PRO A 93 -15.24 11.88 2.59
CA PRO A 93 -16.26 12.74 2.00
C PRO A 93 -15.73 13.51 0.79
N TYR A 94 -14.43 13.80 0.77
CA TYR A 94 -13.76 14.48 -0.34
C TYR A 94 -12.45 13.80 -0.72
N HIS A 95 -12.26 13.64 -2.02
CA HIS A 95 -11.04 13.12 -2.62
C HIS A 95 -10.25 14.28 -3.20
N ARG A 96 -9.01 14.44 -2.76
CA ARG A 96 -8.08 15.45 -3.28
C ARG A 96 -6.93 14.75 -3.99
N ALA A 97 -6.64 15.17 -5.22
CA ALA A 97 -5.44 14.72 -5.92
C ALA A 97 -4.17 15.14 -5.15
N LEU A 98 -3.22 14.21 -5.01
CA LEU A 98 -1.93 14.46 -4.37
C LEU A 98 -1.14 15.55 -5.11
N GLY A 99 -1.36 15.67 -6.42
CA GLY A 99 -0.76 16.67 -7.26
C GLY A 99 0.36 16.10 -8.12
N PHE A 100 0.15 14.92 -8.70
CA PHE A 100 0.98 14.46 -9.82
C PHE A 100 0.75 15.38 -11.03
N GLU A 101 -0.51 15.70 -11.33
CA GLU A 101 -0.89 16.65 -12.40
C GLU A 101 -0.48 18.09 -12.05
N SER A 102 -0.73 18.56 -10.82
CA SER A 102 -0.36 19.92 -10.38
C SER A 102 1.14 20.11 -10.13
N GLY A 103 1.93 19.04 -10.21
CA GLY A 103 3.37 19.03 -10.00
C GLY A 103 3.82 19.24 -8.55
N SER A 104 2.92 19.07 -7.59
CA SER A 104 3.23 19.07 -6.16
C SER A 104 4.11 17.87 -5.76
N VAL A 105 3.98 16.75 -6.47
CA VAL A 105 4.85 15.58 -6.32
C VAL A 105 6.17 15.80 -7.06
N THR A 106 7.29 15.76 -6.33
CA THR A 106 8.63 15.90 -6.93
C THR A 106 9.04 14.59 -7.60
N SER A 107 9.92 14.67 -8.60
CA SER A 107 10.43 13.49 -9.30
C SER A 107 11.08 12.48 -8.35
N ASP A 108 11.73 12.98 -7.30
CA ASP A 108 12.48 12.16 -6.33
C ASP A 108 11.55 11.27 -5.49
N GLN A 109 10.27 11.61 -5.43
CA GLN A 109 9.25 10.82 -4.74
C GLN A 109 8.79 9.61 -5.55
N ILE A 110 9.13 9.54 -6.84
CA ILE A 110 8.65 8.47 -7.72
C ILE A 110 9.85 7.59 -8.10
N SER A 111 9.84 6.35 -7.64
CA SER A 111 10.87 5.36 -7.92
C SER A 111 10.29 4.18 -8.69
N CYS A 112 11.13 3.40 -9.36
CA CYS A 112 10.68 2.20 -10.07
C CYS A 112 11.75 1.10 -10.05
N SER A 113 11.32 -0.13 -10.31
CA SER A 113 12.16 -1.34 -10.29
C SER A 113 13.40 -1.30 -11.17
N ASN A 114 13.36 -0.57 -12.29
CA ASN A 114 14.41 -0.58 -13.32
C ASN A 114 15.01 0.80 -13.58
N MET A 115 15.12 1.65 -12.54
CA MET A 115 15.52 3.06 -12.68
C MET A 115 16.87 3.25 -13.38
N ASP A 116 17.84 2.36 -13.17
CA ASP A 116 19.18 2.46 -13.78
C ASP A 116 19.21 2.10 -15.27
N GLN A 117 18.14 1.50 -15.79
CA GLN A 117 18.07 1.02 -17.17
C GLN A 117 17.31 1.97 -18.11
N TYR A 118 16.89 3.14 -17.63
CA TYR A 118 16.28 4.20 -18.44
C TYR A 118 17.35 4.98 -19.23
N THR A 119 18.03 4.28 -20.14
CA THR A 119 19.04 4.83 -21.04
C THR A 119 18.59 4.74 -22.50
N GLY A 120 19.09 5.63 -23.35
CA GLY A 120 18.71 5.69 -24.77
C GLY A 120 17.26 6.16 -24.98
N TRP A 121 16.49 5.45 -25.82
CA TRP A 121 15.09 5.77 -26.09
C TRP A 121 14.28 5.85 -24.79
N TYR A 122 14.42 4.90 -23.86
CA TYR A 122 13.65 4.88 -22.60
C TYR A 122 13.87 6.12 -21.70
N SER A 123 14.88 6.95 -21.95
CA SER A 123 15.13 8.19 -21.20
C SER A 123 13.95 9.17 -21.24
N SER A 124 13.10 9.14 -22.28
CA SER A 124 11.87 9.97 -22.28
C SER A 124 10.71 9.36 -21.48
N TRP A 125 10.79 8.09 -21.08
CA TRP A 125 9.73 7.34 -20.39
C TRP A 125 10.06 7.08 -18.91
N ILE A 126 10.69 8.06 -18.27
CA ILE A 126 11.08 8.01 -16.85
C ILE A 126 9.86 7.95 -15.90
N PRO A 127 10.03 7.42 -14.68
CA PRO A 127 8.97 7.38 -13.66
C PRO A 127 8.34 8.75 -13.39
N ASN A 128 9.12 9.83 -13.50
CA ASN A 128 8.61 11.20 -13.33
C ASN A 128 7.52 11.59 -14.34
N LYS A 129 7.49 10.93 -15.51
CA LYS A 129 6.48 11.17 -16.55
C LYS A 129 5.20 10.35 -16.33
N ALA A 130 5.14 9.50 -15.30
CA ALA A 130 3.95 8.75 -14.88
C ALA A 130 2.84 9.62 -14.27
N ARG A 131 2.79 10.93 -14.58
CA ARG A 131 1.79 11.86 -14.06
C ARG A 131 0.52 11.76 -14.88
N LEU A 132 -0.63 11.79 -14.22
CA LEU A 132 -1.92 11.79 -14.89
C LEU A 132 -2.05 12.99 -15.86
N ASN A 133 -2.71 12.78 -16.99
CA ASN A 133 -2.88 13.79 -18.05
C ASN A 133 -1.60 14.38 -18.65
N ASN A 134 -0.42 13.85 -18.32
CA ASN A 134 0.82 14.28 -18.94
C ASN A 134 0.76 13.97 -20.45
N GLN A 135 1.05 14.97 -21.27
CA GLN A 135 0.98 14.93 -22.74
C GLN A 135 2.33 15.34 -23.35
N GLY A 136 2.65 14.79 -24.52
CA GLY A 136 3.90 15.06 -25.24
C GLY A 136 4.79 13.81 -25.37
N PHE A 137 5.99 14.01 -25.91
CA PHE A 137 6.96 12.93 -26.14
C PHE A 137 7.41 12.33 -24.79
N GLY A 138 7.11 11.06 -24.55
CA GLY A 138 7.40 10.42 -23.25
C GLY A 138 6.36 10.76 -22.18
N CYS A 139 5.09 10.51 -22.48
CA CYS A 139 3.96 10.86 -21.62
C CYS A 139 3.66 9.87 -20.48
N ALA A 140 4.33 8.73 -20.41
CA ALA A 140 4.05 7.69 -19.42
C ALA A 140 5.34 7.05 -18.92
N TRP A 141 5.27 6.43 -17.75
CA TRP A 141 6.30 5.48 -17.35
C TRP A 141 6.13 4.20 -18.16
N LEU A 142 7.25 3.70 -18.68
CA LEU A 142 7.26 2.49 -19.50
C LEU A 142 8.33 1.54 -18.97
N SER A 143 7.92 0.35 -18.56
CA SER A 143 8.87 -0.67 -18.15
C SER A 143 9.61 -1.22 -19.36
N LYS A 144 10.93 -1.37 -19.22
CA LYS A 144 11.78 -2.01 -20.23
C LYS A 144 11.48 -3.51 -20.35
N PHE A 145 11.22 -4.16 -19.21
CA PHE A 145 10.86 -5.57 -19.13
C PHE A 145 9.41 -5.72 -18.70
N ASN A 146 8.74 -6.69 -19.29
CA ASN A 146 7.34 -7.01 -19.01
C ASN A 146 7.29 -8.22 -18.07
N ASP A 147 7.63 -8.00 -16.80
CA ASP A 147 7.64 -9.04 -15.77
C ASP A 147 6.65 -8.72 -14.65
N LEU A 148 6.24 -9.75 -13.92
CA LEU A 148 5.41 -9.62 -12.72
C LEU A 148 6.17 -9.00 -11.53
N HIS A 149 7.50 -8.91 -11.61
CA HIS A 149 8.35 -8.33 -10.58
C HIS A 149 8.62 -6.83 -10.79
N GLN A 150 7.97 -6.21 -11.79
CA GLN A 150 8.07 -4.78 -12.01
C GLN A 150 7.23 -4.03 -10.97
N TRP A 151 7.69 -2.86 -10.58
CA TRP A 151 6.94 -2.03 -9.65
C TRP A 151 7.25 -0.55 -9.89
N ILE A 152 6.25 0.28 -9.58
CA ILE A 152 6.45 1.71 -9.36
C ILE A 152 6.17 1.99 -7.89
N GLN A 153 6.92 2.90 -7.30
CA GLN A 153 6.80 3.29 -5.92
C GLN A 153 6.64 4.81 -5.84
N VAL A 154 5.79 5.25 -4.93
CA VAL A 154 5.56 6.64 -4.60
C VAL A 154 5.86 6.84 -3.12
N ASP A 155 6.77 7.74 -2.80
CA ASP A 155 7.04 8.22 -1.44
C ASP A 155 6.29 9.53 -1.19
N LEU A 156 5.32 9.48 -0.29
CA LEU A 156 4.50 10.62 0.11
C LEU A 156 5.26 11.59 1.01
N LYS A 157 6.49 11.27 1.46
CA LYS A 157 7.31 11.95 2.50
C LYS A 157 6.70 11.94 3.90
N GLU A 158 5.38 11.99 4.00
CA GLU A 158 4.62 11.94 5.25
C GLU A 158 3.56 10.83 5.19
N VAL A 159 3.24 10.25 6.36
CA VAL A 159 2.18 9.24 6.46
C VAL A 159 0.84 9.91 6.16
N SER A 160 0.22 9.52 5.05
CA SER A 160 -1.02 10.12 4.56
C SER A 160 -2.09 9.06 4.32
N VAL A 161 -3.35 9.50 4.31
CA VAL A 161 -4.50 8.63 4.05
C VAL A 161 -4.83 8.67 2.56
N VAL A 162 -4.57 7.56 1.87
CA VAL A 162 -4.85 7.39 0.45
C VAL A 162 -6.20 6.69 0.28
N SER A 163 -7.11 7.38 -0.39
CA SER A 163 -8.51 6.98 -0.59
C SER A 163 -8.74 6.39 -1.98
N GLY A 164 -7.85 6.63 -2.93
CA GLY A 164 -7.99 6.08 -4.27
C GLY A 164 -6.78 6.29 -5.15
N ILE A 165 -6.81 5.65 -6.31
CA ILE A 165 -5.80 5.76 -7.35
C ILE A 165 -6.51 5.97 -8.68
N LEU A 166 -6.09 6.97 -9.43
CA LEU A 166 -6.43 7.14 -10.83
C LEU A 166 -5.30 6.55 -11.67
N MET A 167 -5.64 5.76 -12.67
CA MET A 167 -4.70 5.18 -13.61
C MET A 167 -5.11 5.54 -15.04
N GLN A 168 -4.12 5.73 -15.91
CA GLN A 168 -4.31 6.03 -17.32
C GLN A 168 -3.22 5.34 -18.14
N GLY A 169 -3.56 4.89 -19.35
CA GLY A 169 -2.61 4.25 -20.27
C GLY A 169 -1.63 5.24 -20.90
N ARG A 170 -0.82 4.76 -21.84
CA ARG A 170 0.14 5.60 -22.59
C ARG A 170 -0.58 6.47 -23.64
N CYS A 171 -0.06 7.68 -23.92
CA CYS A 171 -0.66 8.55 -24.93
C CYS A 171 -0.23 8.21 -26.38
N ASP A 172 1.01 7.76 -26.60
CA ASP A 172 1.56 7.55 -27.95
C ASP A 172 1.17 6.22 -28.60
N ALA A 173 0.97 5.18 -27.78
CA ALA A 173 0.82 3.80 -28.25
C ALA A 173 -0.21 3.06 -27.41
N ASP A 174 -0.77 1.98 -27.98
CA ASP A 174 -1.80 1.14 -27.38
C ASP A 174 -1.19 0.16 -26.35
N GLU A 175 -0.65 0.75 -25.28
CA GLU A 175 0.03 0.08 -24.17
C GLU A 175 -0.56 0.55 -22.83
N TRP A 176 -0.98 -0.40 -21.99
CA TRP A 176 -1.57 -0.11 -20.69
C TRP A 176 -1.54 -1.33 -19.76
N ILE A 177 -1.69 -1.07 -18.45
CA ILE A 177 -1.86 -2.11 -17.43
C ILE A 177 -3.34 -2.48 -17.32
N THR A 178 -3.66 -3.77 -17.37
CA THR A 178 -5.03 -4.29 -17.26
C THR A 178 -5.38 -4.71 -15.83
N LYS A 179 -4.39 -5.21 -15.08
CA LYS A 179 -4.56 -5.65 -13.68
C LYS A 179 -3.35 -5.27 -12.87
N TYR A 180 -3.56 -4.88 -11.62
CA TYR A 180 -2.48 -4.58 -10.70
C TYR A 180 -2.86 -4.89 -9.25
N SER A 181 -1.84 -5.15 -8.43
CA SER A 181 -1.96 -5.20 -6.97
C SER A 181 -1.27 -3.99 -6.35
N ILE A 182 -1.66 -3.70 -5.11
CA ILE A 182 -1.10 -2.59 -4.34
C ILE A 182 -0.42 -3.18 -3.12
N GLN A 183 0.81 -2.75 -2.90
CA GLN A 183 1.53 -2.91 -1.66
C GLN A 183 1.71 -1.53 -1.03
N TYR A 184 1.70 -1.49 0.29
CA TYR A 184 1.92 -0.25 1.02
C TYR A 184 2.77 -0.49 2.24
N ARG A 185 3.38 0.60 2.71
CA ARG A 185 4.27 0.59 3.87
C ARG A 185 4.24 1.95 4.56
N SER A 186 4.10 1.96 5.88
CA SER A 186 4.07 3.19 6.70
C SER A 186 5.47 3.66 7.09
N VAL A 187 6.35 2.73 7.46
CA VAL A 187 7.72 2.99 7.93
C VAL A 187 8.72 2.21 7.09
N GLU A 188 9.87 2.80 6.76
CA GLU A 188 10.88 2.18 5.90
C GLU A 188 11.44 0.85 6.42
N THR A 189 11.48 0.69 7.75
CA THR A 189 11.96 -0.54 8.42
C THR A 189 10.96 -1.69 8.39
N LEU A 190 9.70 -1.44 8.04
CA LEU A 190 8.66 -2.46 8.01
C LEU A 190 8.65 -3.22 6.67
N ASN A 191 8.07 -4.41 6.70
CA ASN A 191 7.81 -5.20 5.50
C ASN A 191 6.68 -4.59 4.65
N TRP A 192 6.66 -4.94 3.37
CA TRP A 192 5.61 -4.53 2.45
C TRP A 192 4.33 -5.30 2.72
N VAL A 193 3.23 -4.59 2.94
CA VAL A 193 1.91 -5.20 3.19
C VAL A 193 1.08 -5.14 1.93
N TYR A 194 0.50 -6.28 1.52
CA TYR A 194 -0.45 -6.32 0.41
C TYR A 194 -1.79 -5.73 0.84
N TYR A 195 -2.41 -4.97 -0.06
CA TYR A 195 -3.76 -4.48 0.15
C TYR A 195 -4.78 -5.63 0.15
N LYS A 196 -5.47 -5.77 1.26
CA LYS A 196 -6.52 -6.78 1.48
C LYS A 196 -7.89 -6.13 1.36
N ASP A 197 -8.83 -6.87 0.77
CA ASP A 197 -10.23 -6.45 0.72
C ASP A 197 -10.92 -6.69 2.08
N GLN A 198 -12.18 -6.26 2.20
CA GLN A 198 -13.03 -6.51 3.38
C GLN A 198 -13.16 -8.01 3.72
N THR A 199 -12.97 -8.90 2.74
CA THR A 199 -12.99 -10.36 2.90
C THR A 199 -11.63 -10.93 3.36
N GLY A 200 -10.59 -10.11 3.52
CA GLY A 200 -9.25 -10.53 3.94
C GLY A 200 -8.35 -11.08 2.82
N ASN A 201 -8.87 -11.21 1.59
CA ASN A 201 -8.11 -11.68 0.43
C ASN A 201 -7.32 -10.53 -0.22
N ASN A 202 -6.20 -10.88 -0.86
CA ASN A 202 -5.42 -9.94 -1.67
C ASN A 202 -6.29 -9.36 -2.78
N ARG A 203 -6.47 -8.04 -2.77
CA ARG A 203 -7.32 -7.36 -3.74
C ARG A 203 -6.55 -7.04 -5.00
N VAL A 204 -7.10 -7.47 -6.14
CA VAL A 204 -6.62 -7.13 -7.47
C VAL A 204 -7.49 -6.02 -8.04
N PHE A 205 -6.86 -4.96 -8.51
CA PHE A 205 -7.53 -3.85 -9.17
C PHE A 205 -7.51 -4.05 -10.68
N TYR A 206 -8.61 -3.64 -11.30
CA TYR A 206 -8.70 -3.54 -12.74
C TYR A 206 -8.16 -2.18 -13.16
N GLY A 207 -7.17 -2.21 -14.04
CA GLY A 207 -6.56 -1.02 -14.61
C GLY A 207 -7.34 -0.54 -15.82
N ASN A 208 -6.59 -0.17 -16.84
CA ASN A 208 -7.08 0.41 -18.08
C ASN A 208 -7.58 -0.65 -19.06
N SER A 209 -8.60 -0.28 -19.84
CA SER A 209 -9.01 -1.01 -21.04
C SER A 209 -8.59 -0.30 -22.33
N ASP A 210 -8.26 1.00 -22.24
CA ASP A 210 -7.87 1.86 -23.35
C ASP A 210 -6.65 2.72 -23.00
N ARG A 211 -6.00 3.26 -24.04
CA ARG A 211 -4.80 4.11 -23.92
C ARG A 211 -5.04 5.47 -23.23
N SER A 212 -6.20 6.07 -23.44
CA SER A 212 -6.49 7.46 -23.01
C SER A 212 -7.53 7.56 -21.90
N SER A 213 -8.34 6.52 -21.69
CA SER A 213 -9.35 6.51 -20.65
C SER A 213 -8.69 6.56 -19.26
N THR A 214 -9.23 7.34 -18.35
CA THR A 214 -8.78 7.36 -16.95
C THR A 214 -9.69 6.47 -16.13
N VAL A 215 -9.12 5.47 -15.48
CA VAL A 215 -9.84 4.55 -14.59
C VAL A 215 -9.59 4.97 -13.16
N GLN A 216 -10.68 5.14 -12.41
CA GLN A 216 -10.65 5.47 -10.99
C GLN A 216 -10.89 4.22 -10.15
N ASN A 217 -9.93 3.90 -9.30
CA ASN A 217 -10.01 2.80 -8.34
C ASN A 217 -10.01 3.37 -6.92
N LEU A 218 -11.19 3.39 -6.28
CA LEU A 218 -11.33 3.79 -4.89
C LEU A 218 -10.95 2.64 -3.95
N LEU A 219 -10.21 2.98 -2.90
CA LEU A 219 -9.72 2.06 -1.88
C LEU A 219 -10.71 2.05 -0.72
N ARG A 220 -11.33 0.90 -0.47
CA ARG A 220 -12.24 0.67 0.67
C ARG A 220 -11.85 -0.64 1.37
N PRO A 221 -11.11 -0.58 2.49
CA PRO A 221 -10.80 0.60 3.32
C PRO A 221 -9.71 1.52 2.74
N PRO A 222 -9.66 2.81 3.15
CA PRO A 222 -8.55 3.70 2.80
C PRO A 222 -7.24 3.20 3.40
N ILE A 223 -6.12 3.48 2.72
CA ILE A 223 -4.79 3.02 3.13
C ILE A 223 -4.08 4.15 3.87
N ILE A 224 -3.51 3.85 5.04
CA ILE A 224 -2.64 4.77 5.78
C ILE A 224 -1.20 4.33 5.52
N ALA A 225 -0.48 5.07 4.68
CA ALA A 225 0.87 4.72 4.30
C ALA A 225 1.70 5.95 3.94
N ARG A 226 3.02 5.79 3.98
CA ARG A 226 3.98 6.76 3.44
C ARG A 226 4.50 6.31 2.08
N TYR A 227 4.77 5.02 1.93
CA TYR A 227 5.23 4.41 0.70
C TYR A 227 4.12 3.58 0.10
N ILE A 228 3.83 3.81 -1.16
CA ILE A 228 2.86 3.03 -1.93
C ILE A 228 3.57 2.44 -3.13
N ARG A 229 3.38 1.15 -3.34
CA ARG A 229 3.97 0.40 -4.44
C ARG A 229 2.85 -0.25 -5.25
N LEU A 230 2.85 -0.03 -6.55
CA LEU A 230 1.92 -0.68 -7.47
C LEU A 230 2.68 -1.73 -8.26
N LEU A 231 2.09 -2.92 -8.34
CA LEU A 231 2.64 -4.07 -9.05
C LEU A 231 1.69 -4.45 -10.19
N PRO A 232 2.08 -4.25 -11.46
CA PRO A 232 1.31 -4.76 -12.60
C PRO A 232 1.26 -6.28 -12.57
N LEU A 233 0.05 -6.83 -12.59
CA LEU A 233 -0.21 -8.27 -12.70
C LEU A 233 -0.59 -8.67 -14.13
N GLY A 234 -1.05 -7.72 -14.94
CA GLY A 234 -1.38 -7.93 -16.33
C GLY A 234 -1.31 -6.63 -17.12
N TRP A 235 -0.92 -6.72 -18.40
CA TRP A 235 -0.73 -5.58 -19.29
C TRP A 235 -1.07 -5.97 -20.73
N HIS A 236 -1.29 -4.95 -21.55
CA HIS A 236 -1.49 -5.06 -22.98
C HIS A 236 -0.25 -4.53 -23.71
N THR A 237 0.41 -5.38 -24.50
CA THR A 237 1.65 -5.10 -25.25
C THR A 237 2.88 -4.81 -24.36
N ARG A 238 2.85 -3.74 -23.57
CA ARG A 238 3.89 -3.37 -22.59
C ARG A 238 3.30 -2.77 -21.33
N ILE A 239 4.06 -2.84 -20.24
CA ILE A 239 3.72 -2.15 -18.99
C ILE A 239 3.97 -0.66 -19.20
N ALA A 240 2.89 0.08 -19.39
CA ALA A 240 2.92 1.53 -19.41
C ALA A 240 1.77 2.10 -18.59
N MET A 241 2.05 3.13 -17.80
CA MET A 241 1.01 3.82 -17.05
C MET A 241 1.36 5.26 -16.69
N ARG A 242 0.28 6.01 -16.48
CA ARG A 242 0.21 7.28 -15.77
C ARG A 242 -0.71 7.09 -14.57
N MET A 243 -0.42 7.76 -13.47
CA MET A 243 -1.21 7.65 -12.26
C MET A 243 -1.31 8.97 -11.51
N GLU A 244 -2.35 9.06 -10.69
CA GLU A 244 -2.56 10.11 -9.69
C GLU A 244 -3.07 9.43 -8.42
N LEU A 245 -2.51 9.78 -7.27
CA LEU A 245 -3.03 9.33 -5.98
C LEU A 245 -4.08 10.30 -5.48
N LEU A 246 -5.17 9.76 -4.95
CA LEU A 246 -6.21 10.51 -4.29
C LEU A 246 -6.04 10.35 -2.77
N MET A 247 -5.98 11.48 -2.08
CA MET A 247 -5.96 11.54 -0.63
C MET A 247 -7.32 11.88 -0.06
N CYS A 248 -7.55 11.40 1.16
CA CYS A 248 -8.70 11.76 1.96
C CYS A 248 -8.49 13.14 2.59
N THR A 249 -9.44 14.05 2.45
CA THR A 249 -9.40 15.33 3.17
C THR A 249 -10.71 15.59 3.91
N ASN A 250 -10.60 15.98 5.18
CA ASN A 250 -11.76 16.25 6.04
C ASN A 250 -12.33 17.66 5.84
N LYS A 251 -11.73 18.47 4.97
CA LYS A 251 -12.14 19.84 4.67
C LYS A 251 -12.38 19.99 3.18
N CYS A 252 -13.54 20.53 2.79
CA CYS A 252 -13.67 21.22 1.51
C CYS A 252 -12.70 22.40 1.54
N SER A 253 -11.78 22.47 0.59
CA SER A 253 -10.94 23.64 0.35
C SER A 253 -10.88 23.93 -1.12
#